data_AF-A0A3P7MBZ7-F1
#
_entry.id   AF-A0A3P7MBZ7-F1
#
_cell.length_a   1.000
_cell.length_b   1.000
_cell.length_c   1.000
_cell.angle_alpha   90.00
_cell.angle_beta   90.00
_cell.angle_gamma   90.00
#
_symmetry.space_group_name_H-M   'P 1'
#
loop_
_entity.id
_entity.type
_entity.pdbx_description
1 polymer ?
#
loop_
_entity_poly.entity_id
_entity_poly.type
_entity_poly.pdbx_seq_one_letter_code
_entity_poly.pdbx_strand_id
1 'polypeptide(L)'
;MCLLNKQYNKELRVDILEKLPTPFGLVRYGVAPDHPEVKNVINTFTQVAENPRLQYWGNVTVGKDVRLRELREAYDAVLLAYGATLDRRMNIEGEDLRGVVSAKDFVGWYNGFPQSSMSVPDLDCETVAVVGMGNVALDVARILLSPIERLGNTDIPEPVLSVLSTSRVQRVVVVGRRGPLQVAFTLKEFREMTQLPSLRHIRDPDNNLTIKFTPLGVLGGTLGTGSSLEQVPLGSVSFLTLFVLVVDNFVPGSEAIAFTDDIKLS
;
A
#
# COMPACT_ATOMS: atom_id res chain seq x y z
N MET A 1 -4.90 21.58 2.98
CA MET A 1 -4.16 22.84 2.68
C MET A 1 -3.97 23.59 4.00
N CYS A 2 -2.80 24.19 4.26
CA CYS A 2 -2.48 24.87 5.53
C CYS A 2 -2.26 26.36 5.26
N LEU A 3 -2.85 27.25 6.06
CA LEU A 3 -2.87 28.69 5.82
C LEU A 3 -2.22 29.46 6.98
N LEU A 4 -1.48 30.53 6.71
CA LEU A 4 -0.76 31.33 7.73
C LEU A 4 -1.12 32.82 7.59
N ASN A 5 -1.26 33.53 8.71
CA ASN A 5 -1.59 34.97 8.76
C ASN A 5 -0.39 35.82 9.25
N LYS A 6 -0.20 37.05 8.76
CA LYS A 6 0.90 37.99 9.12
C LYS A 6 0.62 38.63 10.47
N GLN A 7 1.50 38.34 11.41
CA GLN A 7 2.48 39.29 11.92
C GLN A 7 3.45 38.51 12.83
N TYR A 8 4.73 38.87 12.78
CA TYR A 8 5.79 38.34 13.64
C TYR A 8 5.41 38.47 15.12
N ASN A 9 4.74 37.48 15.71
CA ASN A 9 4.58 37.32 17.15
C ASN A 9 3.68 36.13 17.48
N LYS A 10 3.45 35.90 18.77
CA LYS A 10 2.60 34.89 19.43
C LYS A 10 1.15 34.70 18.89
N GLU A 11 0.77 35.28 17.75
CA GLU A 11 -0.59 35.33 17.18
C GLU A 11 -0.77 34.58 15.84
N LEU A 12 0.16 33.71 15.44
CA LEU A 12 -0.02 32.87 14.24
C LEU A 12 -1.29 32.01 14.34
N ARG A 13 -2.23 32.19 13.42
CA ARG A 13 -3.40 31.33 13.25
C ARG A 13 -3.26 30.46 12.01
N VAL A 14 -3.74 29.22 12.12
CA VAL A 14 -3.63 28.19 11.09
C VAL A 14 -5.01 27.61 10.80
N ASP A 15 -5.44 27.70 9.55
CA ASP A 15 -6.64 27.00 9.10
C ASP A 15 -6.24 25.83 8.20
N ILE A 16 -6.73 24.64 8.53
CA ILE A 16 -6.57 23.43 7.73
C ILE A 16 -7.87 23.18 6.97
N LEU A 17 -7.82 23.31 5.65
CA LEU A 17 -8.94 22.97 4.77
C LEU A 17 -8.72 21.57 4.20
N GLU A 18 -9.72 20.70 4.35
CA GLU A 18 -9.72 19.31 3.92
C GLU A 18 -11.02 18.97 3.18
N LYS A 19 -10.89 18.26 2.06
CA LYS A 19 -12.02 17.83 1.23
C LYS A 19 -12.89 16.81 1.95
N LEU A 20 -12.27 15.94 2.75
CA LEU A 20 -12.95 14.87 3.48
C LEU A 20 -13.51 15.38 4.82
N PRO A 21 -14.50 14.69 5.39
CA PRO A 21 -15.01 15.05 6.72
C PRO A 21 -13.98 14.78 7.81
N THR A 22 -13.14 13.76 7.65
CA THR A 22 -12.14 13.35 8.64
C THR A 22 -10.71 13.75 8.23
N PRO A 23 -9.86 14.17 9.19
CA PRO A 23 -8.48 14.57 8.93
C PRO A 23 -7.54 13.36 8.69
N PHE A 24 -6.23 13.65 8.67
CA PHE A 24 -5.10 12.71 8.65
C PHE A 24 -4.77 12.05 7.31
N GLY A 25 -5.63 12.19 6.29
CA GLY A 25 -5.31 11.77 4.92
C GLY A 25 -4.88 10.30 4.85
N LEU A 26 -3.74 10.02 4.21
CA LEU A 26 -3.23 8.66 4.04
C LEU A 26 -2.80 7.98 5.36
N VAL A 27 -2.61 8.71 6.46
CA VAL A 27 -2.40 8.04 7.76
C VAL A 27 -3.66 7.26 8.16
N ARG A 28 -4.84 7.78 7.82
CA ARG A 28 -6.12 7.09 8.03
C ARG A 28 -6.49 6.16 6.88
N TYR A 29 -6.31 6.63 5.64
CA TYR A 29 -6.86 5.98 4.44
C TYR A 29 -5.84 5.21 3.59
N GLY A 30 -4.56 5.25 3.96
CA GLY A 30 -3.46 4.64 3.20
C GLY A 30 -2.69 3.60 4.02
N VAL A 31 -2.29 3.94 5.24
CA VAL A 31 -1.58 3.02 6.15
C VAL A 31 -2.46 1.79 6.39
N ALA A 32 -1.88 0.61 6.16
CA ALA A 32 -2.58 -0.65 6.32
C ALA A 32 -3.14 -0.81 7.75
N PRO A 33 -4.32 -1.45 7.91
CA PRO A 33 -4.97 -1.59 9.21
C PRO A 33 -4.16 -2.44 10.19
N ASP A 34 -3.29 -3.32 9.69
CA ASP A 34 -2.38 -4.13 10.48
C ASP A 34 -1.05 -3.42 10.85
N HIS A 35 -0.93 -2.12 10.54
CA HIS A 35 0.15 -1.20 10.95
C HIS A 35 -0.33 -0.09 11.90
N PRO A 36 -0.98 -0.42 13.04
CA PRO A 36 -1.50 0.59 13.96
C PRO A 36 -0.38 1.48 14.53
N GLU A 37 0.84 0.97 14.64
CA GLU A 37 1.97 1.73 15.18
C GLU A 37 2.39 2.90 14.29
N VAL A 38 2.20 2.79 12.96
CA VAL A 38 2.44 3.88 12.02
C VAL A 38 1.34 4.94 12.16
N LYS A 39 0.11 4.54 12.51
CA LYS A 39 -1.02 5.44 12.76
C LYS A 39 -0.87 6.24 14.06
N ASN A 40 0.07 5.89 14.95
CA ASN A 40 0.31 6.62 16.22
C ASN A 40 0.64 8.11 16.05
N VAL A 41 1.14 8.53 14.87
CA VAL A 41 1.36 9.96 14.55
C VAL A 41 0.07 10.78 14.64
N ILE A 42 -1.10 10.14 14.53
CA ILE A 42 -2.41 10.77 14.78
C ILE A 42 -2.45 11.44 16.16
N ASN A 43 -1.85 10.84 17.20
CA ASN A 43 -1.85 11.43 18.54
C ASN A 43 -1.14 12.79 18.56
N THR A 44 0.00 12.89 17.87
CA THR A 44 0.73 14.16 17.72
C THR A 44 -0.08 15.17 16.93
N PHE A 45 -0.73 14.76 15.84
CA PHE A 45 -1.58 15.66 15.05
C PHE A 45 -2.78 16.16 15.83
N THR A 46 -3.42 15.30 16.62
CA THR A 46 -4.52 15.67 17.52
C THR A 46 -4.05 16.68 18.56
N GLN A 47 -2.91 16.44 19.21
CA GLN A 47 -2.34 17.39 20.17
C GLN A 47 -2.03 18.76 19.54
N VAL A 48 -1.54 18.77 18.29
CA VAL A 48 -1.33 20.02 17.55
C VAL A 48 -2.66 20.71 17.24
N ALA A 49 -3.70 19.95 16.90
CA ALA A 49 -5.04 20.45 16.59
C ALA A 49 -5.79 21.02 17.81
N GLU A 50 -5.42 20.62 19.04
CA GLU A 50 -5.93 21.21 20.28
C GLU A 50 -5.47 22.66 20.50
N ASN A 51 -4.48 23.14 19.74
CA ASN A 51 -4.05 24.53 19.83
C ASN A 51 -5.22 25.45 19.41
N PRO A 52 -5.66 26.41 20.24
CA PRO A 52 -6.79 27.28 19.92
C PRO A 52 -6.55 28.17 18.68
N ARG A 53 -5.29 28.28 18.25
CA ARG A 53 -4.91 29.01 17.03
C ARG A 53 -5.01 28.15 15.76
N LEU A 54 -5.32 26.86 15.87
CA LEU A 54 -5.53 25.97 14.74
C LEU A 54 -7.03 25.66 14.61
N GLN A 55 -7.59 25.88 13.41
CA GLN A 55 -8.96 25.47 13.08
C GLN A 55 -8.94 24.45 11.95
N TYR A 56 -9.80 23.44 12.04
CA TYR A 56 -9.96 22.42 11.01
C TYR A 56 -11.32 22.58 10.32
N TRP A 57 -11.29 22.65 8.99
CA TRP A 57 -12.43 22.80 8.11
C TRP A 57 -12.50 21.61 7.15
N GLY A 58 -13.18 20.54 7.58
CA GLY A 58 -13.48 19.37 6.75
C GLY A 58 -14.64 19.63 5.78
N ASN A 59 -14.81 18.75 4.79
CA ASN A 59 -15.81 18.89 3.72
C ASN A 59 -15.65 20.16 2.86
N VAL A 60 -14.44 20.73 2.77
CA VAL A 60 -14.15 21.91 1.96
C VAL A 60 -13.16 21.56 0.85
N THR A 61 -13.65 21.53 -0.38
CA THR A 61 -12.85 21.22 -1.57
C THR A 61 -12.30 22.51 -2.21
N VAL A 62 -11.01 22.77 -2.00
CA VAL A 62 -10.32 23.86 -2.70
C VAL A 62 -10.31 23.61 -4.21
N GLY A 63 -10.71 24.61 -4.99
CA GLY A 63 -10.91 24.53 -6.44
C GLY A 63 -12.36 24.29 -6.86
N LYS A 64 -13.23 23.85 -5.95
CA LYS A 64 -14.67 23.66 -6.19
C LYS A 64 -15.51 24.56 -5.28
N ASP A 65 -15.36 24.40 -3.96
CA ASP A 65 -16.16 25.10 -2.96
C ASP A 65 -15.56 26.48 -2.65
N VAL A 66 -14.23 26.59 -2.66
CA VAL A 66 -13.48 27.85 -2.55
C VAL A 66 -12.35 27.86 -3.57
N ARG A 67 -12.14 28.96 -4.29
CA ARG A 67 -11.07 29.10 -5.29
C ARG A 67 -9.74 29.45 -4.62
N LEU A 68 -8.63 28.96 -5.18
CA LEU A 68 -7.29 29.29 -4.68
C LEU A 68 -7.00 30.80 -4.64
N ARG A 69 -7.54 31.57 -5.59
CA ARG A 69 -7.39 33.04 -5.60
C ARG A 69 -8.01 33.70 -4.37
N GLU A 70 -9.18 33.23 -3.94
CA GLU A 70 -9.90 33.77 -2.77
C GLU A 70 -9.11 33.49 -1.50
N LEU A 71 -8.48 32.32 -1.41
CA LEU A 71 -7.61 31.96 -0.28
C LEU A 71 -6.33 32.80 -0.25
N ARG A 72 -5.75 33.12 -1.41
CA ARG A 72 -4.57 33.99 -1.50
C ARG A 72 -4.88 35.45 -1.16
N GLU A 73 -6.12 35.87 -1.30
CA GLU A 73 -6.59 37.20 -0.89
C GLU A 73 -6.92 37.24 0.61
N ALA A 74 -7.43 36.13 1.17
CA ALA A 74 -7.84 36.05 2.58
C ALA A 74 -6.71 35.70 3.56
N TYR A 75 -5.61 35.08 3.10
CA TYR A 75 -4.51 34.61 3.95
C TYR A 75 -3.16 35.09 3.43
N ASP A 76 -2.21 35.33 4.35
CA ASP A 76 -0.87 35.80 3.98
C ASP A 76 -0.02 34.75 3.30
N ALA A 77 -0.21 33.48 3.65
CA ALA A 77 0.40 32.37 2.94
C ALA A 77 -0.53 31.16 2.83
N VAL A 78 -0.38 30.47 1.70
CA VAL A 78 -1.13 29.26 1.35
C VAL A 78 -0.16 28.11 1.11
N LEU A 79 -0.19 27.09 1.97
CA LEU A 79 0.57 25.86 1.83
C LEU A 79 -0.32 24.76 1.21
N LEU A 80 0.01 24.38 -0.02
CA LEU A 80 -0.63 23.27 -0.71
C LEU A 80 -0.05 21.94 -0.21
N ALA A 81 -0.85 21.21 0.55
CA ALA A 81 -0.49 19.91 1.16
C ALA A 81 -1.59 18.87 0.90
N TYR A 82 -2.07 18.78 -0.34
CA TYR A 82 -3.20 17.92 -0.73
C TYR A 82 -2.78 16.52 -1.24
N GLY A 83 -1.49 16.20 -1.16
CA GLY A 83 -0.95 14.91 -1.58
C GLY A 83 -1.06 14.66 -3.10
N ALA A 84 -0.99 13.37 -3.48
CA ALA A 84 -1.13 12.93 -4.87
C ALA A 84 -2.38 12.04 -5.00
N THR A 85 -3.41 12.56 -5.67
CA THR A 85 -4.71 11.88 -5.81
C THR A 85 -4.87 11.10 -7.11
N LEU A 86 -3.94 11.21 -8.06
CA LEU A 86 -4.03 10.51 -9.34
C LEU A 86 -3.20 9.22 -9.32
N ASP A 87 -3.78 8.15 -9.85
CA ASP A 87 -3.08 6.89 -10.08
C ASP A 87 -2.24 6.94 -11.36
N ARG A 88 -1.17 6.17 -11.37
CA ARG A 88 -0.40 5.92 -12.60
C ARG A 88 -1.04 4.76 -13.34
N ARG A 89 -1.61 5.06 -14.50
CA ARG A 89 -2.11 4.04 -15.44
C ARG A 89 -0.94 3.26 -16.04
N MET A 90 -1.20 2.00 -16.39
CA MET A 90 -0.20 1.17 -17.04
C MET A 90 -0.13 1.47 -18.54
N ASN A 91 -1.22 1.98 -19.11
CA ASN A 91 -1.39 2.24 -20.54
C ASN A 91 -1.12 0.98 -21.38
N ILE A 92 -1.73 -0.13 -20.97
CA ILE A 92 -1.65 -1.43 -21.64
C ILE A 92 -3.05 -1.89 -22.04
N GLU A 93 -3.12 -2.74 -23.05
CA GLU A 93 -4.37 -3.38 -23.42
C GLU A 93 -4.96 -4.17 -22.24
N GLY A 94 -6.26 -4.04 -22.03
CA GLY A 94 -6.97 -4.72 -20.94
C GLY A 94 -6.89 -4.04 -19.57
N GLU A 95 -6.26 -2.87 -19.43
CA GLU A 95 -6.15 -2.20 -18.12
C GLU A 95 -7.50 -1.73 -17.52
N ASP A 96 -8.55 -1.67 -18.34
CA ASP A 96 -9.92 -1.31 -17.94
C ASP A 96 -10.85 -2.54 -17.80
N LEU A 97 -10.31 -3.77 -17.90
CA LEU A 97 -11.11 -4.99 -17.71
C LEU A 97 -11.59 -5.13 -16.25
N ARG A 98 -12.74 -5.78 -16.07
CA ARG A 98 -13.25 -6.14 -14.73
C ARG A 98 -12.19 -6.99 -14.00
N GLY A 99 -11.91 -6.62 -12.75
CA GLY A 99 -10.90 -7.28 -11.92
C GLY A 99 -9.53 -6.59 -11.96
N VAL A 100 -9.29 -5.68 -12.92
CA VAL A 100 -8.12 -4.81 -12.91
C VAL A 100 -8.44 -3.55 -12.11
N VAL A 101 -7.72 -3.36 -11.01
CA VAL A 101 -7.95 -2.25 -10.07
C VAL A 101 -6.63 -1.62 -9.66
N SER A 102 -6.64 -0.32 -9.34
CA SER A 102 -5.45 0.33 -8.81
C SER A 102 -5.19 -0.14 -7.38
N ALA A 103 -3.92 -0.34 -7.01
CA ALA A 103 -3.56 -0.70 -5.63
C ALA A 103 -4.06 0.36 -4.63
N LYS A 104 -4.04 1.64 -5.04
CA LYS A 104 -4.56 2.74 -4.23
C LYS A 104 -6.06 2.62 -3.99
N ASP A 105 -6.84 2.27 -5.01
CA ASP A 105 -8.28 2.08 -4.88
C ASP A 105 -8.61 0.89 -3.99
N PHE A 106 -7.86 -0.20 -4.11
CA PHE A 106 -7.98 -1.36 -3.22
C PHE A 106 -7.61 -1.00 -1.76
N VAL A 107 -6.55 -0.22 -1.56
CA VAL A 107 -6.14 0.32 -0.25
C VAL A 107 -7.21 1.24 0.33
N GLY A 108 -7.75 2.14 -0.49
CA GLY A 108 -8.84 3.02 -0.10
C GLY A 108 -10.08 2.22 0.28
N TRP A 109 -10.42 1.17 -0.47
CA TRP A 109 -11.53 0.28 -0.17
C TRP A 109 -11.36 -0.39 1.20
N TYR A 110 -10.23 -1.05 1.46
CA TYR A 110 -10.03 -1.74 2.73
C TYR A 110 -9.84 -0.78 3.92
N ASN A 111 -9.42 0.47 3.70
CA ASN A 111 -9.33 1.49 4.76
C ASN A 111 -10.61 2.34 4.92
N GLY A 112 -11.69 2.02 4.20
CA GLY A 112 -12.97 2.73 4.31
C GLY A 112 -12.93 4.16 3.77
N PHE A 113 -12.19 4.41 2.71
CA PHE A 113 -12.14 5.70 2.02
C PHE A 113 -13.53 6.05 1.43
N PRO A 114 -14.18 7.13 1.88
CA PRO A 114 -15.59 7.38 1.60
C PRO A 114 -15.88 7.79 0.15
N GLN A 115 -14.85 8.19 -0.60
CA GLN A 115 -14.96 8.58 -2.00
C GLN A 115 -14.31 7.55 -2.93
N SER A 116 -14.23 6.29 -2.50
CA SER A 116 -13.76 5.21 -3.37
C SER A 116 -14.71 5.07 -4.56
N SER A 117 -14.18 5.18 -5.77
CA SER A 117 -14.90 4.90 -7.01
C SER A 117 -14.93 3.40 -7.35
N MET A 118 -14.23 2.58 -6.56
CA MET A 118 -14.08 1.17 -6.81
C MET A 118 -15.33 0.40 -6.36
N SER A 119 -15.84 -0.47 -7.23
CA SER A 119 -16.80 -1.49 -6.82
C SER A 119 -16.16 -2.46 -5.82
N VAL A 120 -16.97 -3.19 -5.05
CA VAL A 120 -16.45 -4.28 -4.21
C VAL A 120 -15.61 -5.23 -5.09
N PRO A 121 -14.36 -5.54 -4.70
CA PRO A 121 -13.50 -6.42 -5.48
C PRO A 121 -14.09 -7.82 -5.55
N ASP A 122 -13.98 -8.44 -6.72
CA ASP A 122 -14.32 -9.84 -6.93
C ASP A 122 -13.12 -10.70 -6.51
N LEU A 123 -13.25 -11.40 -5.38
CA LEU A 123 -12.19 -12.23 -4.80
C LEU A 123 -12.51 -13.73 -4.93
N ASP A 124 -13.40 -14.13 -5.84
CA ASP A 124 -13.65 -15.53 -6.21
C ASP A 124 -12.60 -16.05 -7.20
N CYS A 125 -11.33 -15.90 -6.84
CA CYS A 125 -10.19 -16.38 -7.59
C CYS A 125 -9.11 -16.92 -6.65
N GLU A 126 -8.27 -17.82 -7.14
CA GLU A 126 -7.19 -18.39 -6.30
C GLU A 126 -5.91 -17.54 -6.32
N THR A 127 -5.69 -16.78 -7.40
CA THR A 127 -4.45 -16.04 -7.63
C THR A 127 -4.73 -14.58 -8.00
N VAL A 128 -4.06 -13.66 -7.32
CA VAL A 128 -4.06 -12.22 -7.64
C VAL A 128 -2.67 -11.81 -8.07
N ALA A 129 -2.56 -11.03 -9.16
CA ALA A 129 -1.31 -10.41 -9.58
C ALA A 129 -1.27 -8.94 -9.11
N VAL A 130 -0.14 -8.52 -8.55
CA VAL A 130 0.10 -7.14 -8.11
C VAL A 130 1.31 -6.59 -8.87
N VAL A 131 1.13 -5.55 -9.66
CA VAL A 131 2.21 -4.95 -10.45
C VAL A 131 2.87 -3.82 -9.65
N GLY A 132 4.14 -4.01 -9.29
CA GLY A 132 4.94 -3.06 -8.51
C GLY A 132 5.65 -3.74 -7.33
N MET A 133 6.87 -3.28 -7.02
CA MET A 133 7.71 -3.84 -5.94
C MET A 133 7.97 -2.81 -4.84
N GLY A 134 6.91 -2.15 -4.35
CA GLY A 134 6.96 -1.19 -3.24
C GLY A 134 6.20 -1.69 -2.02
N ASN A 135 6.26 -0.95 -0.91
CA ASN A 135 5.54 -1.32 0.34
C ASN A 135 4.04 -1.55 0.10
N VAL A 136 3.38 -0.68 -0.68
CA VAL A 136 1.94 -0.83 -0.99
C VAL A 136 1.62 -2.18 -1.65
N ALA A 137 2.53 -2.72 -2.48
CA ALA A 137 2.32 -4.03 -3.08
C ALA A 137 2.36 -5.16 -2.03
N LEU A 138 3.23 -5.03 -1.03
CA LEU A 138 3.29 -5.94 0.11
C LEU A 138 2.08 -5.77 1.02
N ASP A 139 1.60 -4.55 1.26
CA ASP A 139 0.37 -4.29 2.02
C ASP A 139 -0.83 -4.98 1.39
N VAL A 140 -1.01 -4.84 0.07
CA VAL A 140 -2.08 -5.53 -0.68
C VAL A 140 -1.95 -7.04 -0.55
N ALA A 141 -0.75 -7.59 -0.74
CA ALA A 141 -0.52 -9.04 -0.61
C ALA A 141 -0.83 -9.53 0.81
N ARG A 142 -0.41 -8.79 1.83
CA ARG A 142 -0.60 -9.13 3.24
C ARG A 142 -2.07 -9.08 3.63
N ILE A 143 -2.83 -8.07 3.20
CA ILE A 143 -4.27 -8.00 3.47
C ILE A 143 -5.02 -9.15 2.79
N LEU A 144 -4.66 -9.50 1.54
CA LEU A 144 -5.31 -10.61 0.82
C LEU A 144 -5.03 -11.99 1.42
N LEU A 145 -3.87 -12.17 2.07
CA LEU A 145 -3.42 -13.47 2.57
C LEU A 145 -3.49 -13.61 4.10
N SER A 146 -3.84 -12.53 4.82
CA SER A 146 -3.94 -12.55 6.29
C SER A 146 -5.14 -13.35 6.78
N PRO A 147 -5.01 -14.10 7.88
CA PRO A 147 -6.15 -14.69 8.58
C PRO A 147 -7.17 -13.64 9.01
N ILE A 148 -8.46 -13.94 8.83
CA ILE A 148 -9.56 -13.01 9.14
C ILE A 148 -9.60 -12.67 10.63
N GLU A 149 -9.27 -13.62 11.51
CA GLU A 149 -9.22 -13.40 12.95
C GLU A 149 -8.18 -12.33 13.33
N ARG A 150 -7.07 -12.27 12.59
CA ARG A 150 -6.05 -11.24 12.80
C ARG A 150 -6.57 -9.88 12.34
N LEU A 151 -7.16 -9.82 11.14
CA LEU A 151 -7.71 -8.59 10.58
C LEU A 151 -8.90 -8.07 11.41
N GLY A 152 -9.72 -8.96 11.99
CA GLY A 152 -10.85 -8.61 12.85
C GLY A 152 -10.46 -7.87 14.14
N ASN A 153 -9.17 -7.87 14.51
CA ASN A 153 -8.63 -7.10 15.63
C ASN A 153 -8.01 -5.76 15.21
N THR A 154 -8.21 -5.33 13.96
CA THR A 154 -7.68 -4.07 13.40
C THR A 154 -8.79 -3.05 13.14
N ASP A 155 -8.45 -1.88 12.58
CA ASP A 155 -9.42 -0.83 12.23
C ASP A 155 -10.02 -0.98 10.81
N ILE A 156 -9.86 -2.16 10.20
CA ILE A 156 -10.50 -2.50 8.92
C ILE A 156 -12.03 -2.50 9.04
N PRO A 157 -12.80 -1.94 8.09
CA PRO A 157 -14.25 -1.88 8.17
C PRO A 157 -14.91 -3.27 8.12
N GLU A 158 -15.98 -3.46 8.89
CA GLU A 158 -16.74 -4.73 8.92
C GLU A 158 -17.24 -5.21 7.55
N PRO A 159 -17.75 -4.34 6.64
CA PRO A 159 -18.14 -4.77 5.30
C PRO A 159 -16.97 -5.31 4.47
N VAL A 160 -15.75 -4.81 4.72
CA VAL A 160 -14.52 -5.28 4.06
C VAL A 160 -14.13 -6.66 4.60
N LEU A 161 -14.19 -6.85 5.92
CA LEU A 161 -13.96 -8.15 6.55
C LEU A 161 -14.92 -9.22 6.03
N SER A 162 -16.20 -8.86 5.86
CA SER A 162 -17.21 -9.75 5.31
C SER A 162 -16.82 -10.24 3.91
N VAL A 163 -16.33 -9.36 3.05
CA VAL A 163 -15.85 -9.74 1.70
C VAL A 163 -14.60 -10.60 1.79
N LEU A 164 -13.60 -10.19 2.57
CA LEU A 164 -12.34 -10.93 2.73
C LEU A 164 -12.58 -12.34 3.31
N SER A 165 -13.56 -12.52 4.20
CA SER A 165 -13.89 -13.83 4.77
C SER A 165 -14.41 -14.85 3.76
N THR A 166 -14.91 -14.38 2.62
CA THR A 166 -15.39 -15.23 1.51
C THR A 166 -14.37 -15.36 0.38
N SER A 167 -13.22 -14.70 0.50
CA SER A 167 -12.13 -14.74 -0.49
C SER A 167 -11.61 -16.15 -0.71
N ARG A 168 -11.36 -16.50 -1.98
CA ARG A 168 -10.67 -17.76 -2.36
C ARG A 168 -9.18 -17.56 -2.64
N VAL A 169 -8.69 -16.34 -2.49
CA VAL A 169 -7.31 -15.99 -2.82
C VAL A 169 -6.34 -16.75 -1.91
N GLN A 170 -5.47 -17.55 -2.54
CA GLN A 170 -4.45 -18.36 -1.86
C GLN A 170 -3.03 -17.97 -2.30
N ARG A 171 -2.91 -17.23 -3.41
CA ARG A 171 -1.65 -16.82 -3.99
C ARG A 171 -1.69 -15.37 -4.40
N VAL A 172 -0.63 -14.64 -4.07
CA VAL A 172 -0.39 -13.30 -4.62
C VAL A 172 0.94 -13.30 -5.36
N VAL A 173 0.91 -12.92 -6.63
CA VAL A 173 2.09 -12.81 -7.51
C VAL A 173 2.43 -11.34 -7.64
N VAL A 174 3.49 -10.90 -6.97
CA VAL A 174 3.98 -9.52 -7.07
C VAL A 174 5.00 -9.45 -8.20
N VAL A 175 4.81 -8.51 -9.13
CA VAL A 175 5.55 -8.42 -10.39
C VAL A 175 6.32 -7.11 -10.47
N GLY A 176 7.63 -7.20 -10.63
CA GLY A 176 8.55 -6.07 -10.77
C GLY A 176 9.15 -6.01 -12.17
N ARG A 177 9.14 -4.81 -12.78
CA ARG A 177 9.77 -4.56 -14.08
C ARG A 177 11.31 -4.49 -14.05
N ARG A 178 11.91 -4.55 -12.86
CA ARG A 178 13.36 -4.46 -12.61
C ARG A 178 13.74 -5.52 -11.60
N GLY A 179 15.04 -5.75 -11.50
CA GLY A 179 15.62 -6.72 -10.59
C GLY A 179 15.52 -6.39 -9.10
N PRO A 180 16.08 -7.27 -8.26
CA PRO A 180 15.93 -7.29 -6.81
C PRO A 180 16.65 -6.13 -6.13
N LEU A 181 17.77 -5.68 -6.72
CA LEU A 181 18.52 -4.53 -6.24
C LEU A 181 17.75 -3.20 -6.44
N GLN A 182 16.65 -3.24 -7.21
CA GLN A 182 15.82 -2.07 -7.50
C GLN A 182 14.44 -2.14 -6.84
N VAL A 183 14.22 -3.06 -5.90
CA VAL A 183 12.98 -3.09 -5.11
C VAL A 183 12.87 -1.82 -4.29
N ALA A 184 11.63 -1.33 -4.17
CA ALA A 184 11.31 -0.13 -3.40
C ALA A 184 10.65 -0.46 -2.05
N PHE A 185 10.36 -1.74 -1.79
CA PHE A 185 9.90 -2.16 -0.47
C PHE A 185 11.04 -2.12 0.54
N THR A 186 10.70 -1.87 1.80
CA THR A 186 11.66 -1.87 2.89
C THR A 186 11.81 -3.27 3.49
N LEU A 187 12.95 -3.51 4.17
CA LEU A 187 13.19 -4.78 4.85
C LEU A 187 12.21 -5.06 5.99
N LYS A 188 11.66 -4.02 6.64
CA LYS A 188 10.64 -4.16 7.69
C LYS A 188 9.39 -4.82 7.11
N GLU A 189 8.81 -4.21 6.08
CA GLU A 189 7.59 -4.70 5.42
C GLU A 189 7.78 -6.11 4.83
N PHE A 190 8.95 -6.36 4.22
CA PHE A 190 9.25 -7.68 3.69
C PHE A 190 9.34 -8.75 4.78
N ARG A 191 9.98 -8.43 5.92
CA ARG A 191 10.09 -9.35 7.07
C ARG A 191 8.72 -9.66 7.66
N GLU A 192 7.85 -8.67 7.81
CA GLU A 192 6.50 -8.90 8.32
C GLU A 192 5.70 -9.83 7.42
N MET A 193 5.89 -9.71 6.10
CA MET A 193 5.33 -10.67 5.15
C MET A 193 5.80 -12.10 5.46
N THR A 194 7.12 -12.29 5.65
CA THR A 194 7.72 -13.62 5.91
C THR A 194 7.26 -14.26 7.23
N GLN A 195 6.72 -13.46 8.14
CA GLN A 195 6.23 -13.87 9.46
C GLN A 195 4.70 -13.98 9.49
N LEU A 196 4.03 -13.78 8.36
CA LEU A 196 2.57 -13.90 8.31
C LEU A 196 2.18 -15.38 8.43
N PRO A 197 1.31 -15.74 9.39
CA PRO A 197 0.85 -17.12 9.54
C PRO A 197 0.08 -17.60 8.32
N SER A 198 0.30 -18.85 7.90
CA SER A 198 -0.47 -19.45 6.82
C SER A 198 -1.95 -19.63 7.18
N LEU A 199 -2.84 -19.33 6.24
CA LEU A 199 -4.29 -19.56 6.35
C LEU A 199 -4.66 -21.03 6.64
N ARG A 200 -3.81 -21.99 6.24
CA ARG A 200 -4.10 -23.43 6.43
C ARG A 200 -3.71 -23.97 7.80
N HIS A 201 -2.88 -23.25 8.57
CA HIS A 201 -2.38 -23.72 9.86
C HIS A 201 -2.32 -22.59 10.90
N ILE A 202 -3.48 -22.00 11.23
CA ILE A 202 -3.61 -20.98 12.30
C ILE A 202 -3.07 -21.47 13.66
N ARG A 203 -2.95 -22.79 13.86
CA ARG A 203 -2.51 -23.43 15.12
C ARG A 203 -1.05 -23.93 15.12
N ASP A 204 -0.32 -23.81 14.01
CA ASP A 204 1.08 -24.20 13.93
C ASP A 204 1.97 -22.95 13.78
N PRO A 205 2.67 -22.52 14.85
CA PRO A 205 3.46 -21.28 14.83
C PRO A 205 4.67 -21.33 13.89
N ASP A 206 5.03 -22.50 13.36
CA ASP A 206 6.18 -22.65 12.44
C ASP A 206 5.78 -22.64 10.94
N ASN A 207 4.48 -22.50 10.62
CA ASN A 207 4.00 -22.57 9.24
C ASN A 207 3.64 -21.18 8.67
N ASN A 208 4.66 -20.44 8.25
CA ASN A 208 4.54 -19.13 7.60
C ASN A 208 4.27 -19.25 6.09
N LEU A 209 3.87 -18.13 5.46
CA LEU A 209 3.73 -18.04 4.01
C LEU A 209 5.01 -18.48 3.27
N THR A 210 4.82 -19.24 2.19
CA THR A 210 5.92 -19.61 1.30
C THR A 210 6.18 -18.47 0.34
N ILE A 211 7.43 -17.99 0.31
CA ILE A 211 7.87 -16.93 -0.60
C ILE A 211 8.87 -17.50 -1.60
N LYS A 212 8.59 -17.32 -2.90
CA LYS A 212 9.47 -17.75 -3.98
C LYS A 212 9.86 -16.57 -4.86
N PHE A 213 11.15 -16.50 -5.19
CA PHE A 213 11.69 -15.53 -6.13
C PHE A 213 11.95 -16.18 -7.48
N THR A 214 11.58 -15.48 -8.55
CA THR A 214 11.91 -15.87 -9.92
C THR A 214 12.72 -14.76 -10.59
N PRO A 215 13.88 -15.08 -11.21
CA PRO A 215 14.50 -16.41 -11.31
C PRO A 215 15.03 -16.95 -9.96
N LEU A 216 15.13 -18.28 -9.84
CA LEU A 216 15.66 -18.96 -8.64
C LEU A 216 17.13 -18.59 -8.40
N GLY A 217 17.55 -18.49 -7.13
CA GLY A 217 18.96 -18.20 -6.74
C GLY A 217 19.30 -16.73 -6.54
N VAL A 218 18.37 -15.83 -6.81
CA VAL A 218 18.55 -14.38 -6.73
C VAL A 218 18.94 -13.84 -5.35
N LEU A 219 18.43 -14.43 -4.26
CA LEU A 219 18.78 -14.03 -2.88
C LEU A 219 19.83 -14.93 -2.21
N GLY A 220 20.26 -16.01 -2.87
CA GLY A 220 21.24 -16.96 -2.32
C GLY A 220 22.62 -16.35 -2.06
N GLY A 221 22.92 -15.19 -2.66
CA GLY A 221 24.16 -14.44 -2.46
C GLY A 221 24.06 -13.23 -1.53
N THR A 222 22.88 -12.87 -1.01
CA THR A 222 22.65 -11.53 -0.40
C THR A 222 22.37 -11.51 1.10
N LEU A 223 22.23 -12.68 1.75
CA LEU A 223 22.07 -12.78 3.21
C LEU A 223 23.39 -13.13 3.93
N GLY A 224 24.51 -12.66 3.38
CA GLY A 224 25.82 -12.65 4.05
C GLY A 224 25.99 -11.37 4.86
N THR A 225 26.44 -11.52 6.11
CA THR A 225 26.73 -10.44 7.07
C THR A 225 27.52 -9.28 6.44
N GLY A 226 26.91 -8.09 6.32
CA GLY A 226 27.51 -6.76 6.43
C GLY A 226 28.70 -6.32 5.54
N SER A 227 29.39 -7.20 4.82
CA SER A 227 30.68 -6.89 4.18
C SER A 227 30.90 -7.55 2.82
N SER A 228 29.84 -8.01 2.14
CA SER A 228 29.97 -8.72 0.85
C SER A 228 28.97 -8.26 -0.21
N LEU A 229 28.81 -6.94 -0.38
CA LEU A 229 27.96 -6.36 -1.44
C LEU A 229 28.61 -6.29 -2.83
N GLU A 230 29.84 -6.81 -3.02
CA GLU A 230 30.60 -6.55 -4.27
C GLU A 230 30.64 -7.67 -5.31
N GLN A 231 30.03 -8.85 -5.11
CA GLN A 231 30.17 -9.93 -6.10
C GLN A 231 28.85 -10.65 -6.40
N VAL A 232 28.09 -10.06 -7.33
CA VAL A 232 27.09 -10.79 -8.12
C VAL A 232 27.79 -11.29 -9.38
N PRO A 233 27.82 -12.61 -9.69
CA PRO A 233 28.32 -13.09 -10.96
C PRO A 233 27.38 -12.62 -12.08
N LEU A 234 27.82 -11.65 -12.87
CA LEU A 234 27.17 -11.18 -14.09
C LEU A 234 27.30 -12.24 -15.19
N GLY A 235 26.64 -13.38 -15.02
CA GLY A 235 26.50 -14.41 -16.04
C GLY A 235 25.06 -14.47 -16.52
N SER A 236 24.79 -13.96 -17.73
CA SER A 236 23.57 -14.20 -18.52
C SER A 236 22.23 -13.69 -17.96
N VAL A 237 22.16 -12.46 -17.46
CA VAL A 237 20.89 -11.80 -17.18
C VAL A 237 20.67 -10.71 -18.23
N SER A 238 19.88 -11.03 -19.27
CA SER A 238 19.50 -10.08 -20.31
C SER A 238 18.68 -8.93 -19.71
N PHE A 239 19.01 -7.72 -20.15
CA PHE A 239 18.39 -6.47 -19.72
C PHE A 239 16.86 -6.52 -19.97
N LEU A 240 16.09 -6.58 -18.87
CA LEU A 240 14.62 -6.70 -18.71
C LEU A 240 14.21 -8.00 -17.99
N THR A 241 14.87 -8.34 -16.90
CA THR A 241 14.42 -9.48 -16.09
C THR A 241 13.23 -9.04 -15.27
N LEU A 242 12.05 -9.51 -15.67
CA LEU A 242 10.86 -9.50 -14.83
C LEU A 242 11.24 -10.20 -13.51
N PHE A 243 11.14 -9.48 -12.40
CA PHE A 243 11.36 -10.04 -11.08
C PHE A 243 10.01 -10.38 -10.49
N VAL A 244 9.81 -11.64 -10.13
CA VAL A 244 8.53 -12.10 -9.59
C VAL A 244 8.74 -12.60 -8.17
N LEU A 245 7.89 -12.10 -7.27
CA LEU A 245 7.75 -12.53 -5.89
C LEU A 245 6.41 -13.25 -5.78
N VAL A 246 6.44 -14.57 -5.67
CA VAL A 246 5.24 -15.37 -5.43
C VAL A 246 5.08 -15.56 -3.93
N VAL A 247 3.92 -15.19 -3.42
CA VAL A 247 3.53 -15.37 -2.03
C VAL A 247 2.39 -16.37 -1.98
N ASP A 248 2.66 -17.54 -1.41
CA ASP A 248 1.80 -18.71 -1.41
C ASP A 248 1.33 -19.07 0.01
N ASN A 249 0.04 -19.37 0.15
CA ASN A 249 -0.52 -20.13 1.28
C ASN A 249 -0.42 -21.67 1.08
N PHE A 250 0.37 -22.12 0.09
CA PHE A 250 0.54 -23.54 -0.24
C PHE A 250 1.70 -24.21 0.51
N VAL A 251 1.55 -25.52 0.77
CA VAL A 251 2.59 -26.38 1.38
C VAL A 251 3.71 -26.67 0.36
N PRO A 252 5.00 -26.74 0.79
CA PRO A 252 6.10 -27.21 -0.05
C PRO A 252 5.79 -28.60 -0.63
N GLY A 253 5.78 -28.74 -1.95
CA GLY A 253 5.45 -30.00 -2.65
C GLY A 253 4.26 -29.92 -3.61
N SER A 254 3.51 -28.82 -3.60
CA SER A 254 2.57 -28.48 -4.67
C SER A 254 3.32 -27.70 -5.76
N GLU A 255 3.10 -28.07 -7.02
CA GLU A 255 3.83 -27.61 -8.20
C GLU A 255 4.08 -26.09 -8.15
N ALA A 256 5.36 -25.70 -8.13
CA ALA A 256 5.74 -24.35 -8.46
C ALA A 256 5.46 -24.18 -9.95
N ILE A 257 4.37 -23.50 -10.30
CA ILE A 257 4.18 -23.00 -11.66
C ILE A 257 5.24 -21.92 -11.84
N ALA A 258 6.40 -22.32 -12.35
CA ALA A 258 7.38 -21.39 -12.85
C ALA A 258 6.79 -20.83 -14.14
N PHE A 259 6.49 -19.54 -14.17
CA PHE A 259 6.33 -18.83 -15.43
C PHE A 259 7.73 -18.72 -16.06
N THR A 260 8.23 -19.82 -16.62
CA THR A 260 9.45 -19.87 -17.45
C THR A 260 9.14 -19.58 -18.91
N ASP A 261 7.87 -19.51 -19.27
CA ASP A 261 7.51 -19.14 -20.63
C ASP A 261 7.62 -17.64 -20.76
N ASP A 262 8.58 -17.23 -21.59
CA ASP A 262 8.76 -15.87 -22.06
C ASP A 262 7.41 -15.18 -22.19
N ILE A 263 7.16 -14.17 -21.35
CA ILE A 263 6.07 -13.23 -21.58
C ILE A 263 6.44 -12.48 -22.87
N LYS A 264 6.06 -13.06 -24.01
CA LYS A 264 6.04 -12.37 -25.28
C LYS A 264 4.93 -11.33 -25.17
N LEU A 265 5.32 -10.12 -24.78
CA LEU A 265 4.55 -8.94 -25.10
C LEU A 265 4.54 -8.85 -26.63
N SER A 266 3.47 -9.36 -27.25
CA SER A 266 3.14 -9.13 -28.66
C SER A 266 2.51 -7.76 -28.84
#